data_AF-A0ABD1PWU3-F1
#
_entry.id   AF-A0ABD1PWU3-F1
#
_cell.length_a   1.000
_cell.length_b   1.000
_cell.length_c   1.000
_cell.angle_alpha   90.00
_cell.angle_beta   90.00
_cell.angle_gamma   90.00
#
_symmetry.space_group_name_H-M   'P 1'
#
loop_
_entity.id
_entity.type
_entity.pdbx_description
1 polymer ?
#
loop_
_entity_poly.entity_id
_entity_poly.type
_entity_poly.pdbx_seq_one_letter_code
_entity_poly.pdbx_strand_id
1 'polypeptide(L)'
;MGYTMPLKSNYIAISTGQTIDFLLEANKKPSHCYMASRVYASAGNYDNTTTMAIIECRRNYTPPASPLLPNLLNFNDTYASANFTGQLRSLENKNHPIDVPLNVTTKLFFTLSINLSPCPNNN
;
A
#
# COMPACT_ATOMS: atom_id res chain seq x y z
N MET A 1 12.95 7.82 10.72
CA MET A 1 12.13 6.66 10.30
C MET A 1 11.62 5.97 11.54
N GLY A 2 10.34 5.61 11.59
CA GLY A 2 9.73 4.94 12.74
C GLY A 2 9.36 3.51 12.39
N TYR A 3 9.60 2.58 13.32
CA TYR A 3 9.17 1.20 13.15
C TYR A 3 7.69 1.07 13.42
N THR A 4 7.02 0.22 12.65
CA THR A 4 5.61 -0.12 12.83
C THR A 4 5.46 -1.39 13.65
N MET A 5 4.36 -1.49 14.39
CA MET A 5 3.94 -2.73 15.02
C MET A 5 3.73 -3.79 13.92
N PRO A 6 4.27 -5.02 14.07
CA PRO A 6 4.15 -6.05 13.04
C PRO A 6 2.69 -6.32 12.67
N LEU A 7 2.39 -6.18 11.38
CA LEU A 7 1.07 -6.40 10.80
C LEU A 7 1.14 -7.54 9.79
N LYS A 8 0.30 -8.56 9.97
CA LYS A 8 0.16 -9.65 9.00
C LYS A 8 -1.03 -9.36 8.08
N SER A 9 -0.77 -9.16 6.80
CA SER A 9 -1.79 -8.91 5.77
C SER A 9 -1.46 -9.67 4.47
N ASN A 10 -2.50 -9.94 3.66
CA ASN A 10 -2.37 -10.55 2.33
C ASN A 10 -2.26 -9.51 1.21
N TYR A 11 -2.47 -8.22 1.53
CA TYR A 11 -2.36 -7.10 0.60
C TYR A 11 -1.78 -5.88 1.32
N ILE A 12 -1.24 -4.95 0.53
CA ILE A 12 -0.65 -3.70 1.01
C ILE A 12 -1.33 -2.56 0.24
N ALA A 13 -1.84 -1.57 0.96
CA ALA A 13 -2.27 -0.30 0.38
C ALA A 13 -1.19 0.74 0.66
N ILE A 14 -0.59 1.32 -0.38
CA ILE A 14 0.48 2.31 -0.28
C ILE A 14 0.15 3.54 -1.12
N SER A 15 0.33 4.71 -0.55
CA SER A 15 0.15 5.99 -1.25
C SER A 15 1.48 6.55 -1.73
N THR A 16 1.44 7.41 -2.74
CA THR A 16 2.64 8.11 -3.26
C THR A 16 3.36 8.85 -2.14
N GLY A 17 4.69 8.69 -2.06
CA GLY A 17 5.53 9.29 -1.02
C GLY A 17 5.64 8.48 0.27
N GLN A 18 4.90 7.38 0.42
CA GLN A 18 5.07 6.44 1.51
C GLN A 18 6.11 5.37 1.16
N THR A 19 6.66 4.71 2.18
CA THR A 19 7.52 3.53 2.05
C THR A 19 7.05 2.51 3.08
N ILE A 20 6.97 1.24 2.68
CA ILE A 20 6.53 0.14 3.54
C ILE A 20 7.55 -0.98 3.43
N ASP A 21 8.13 -1.33 4.57
CA ASP A 21 8.96 -2.51 4.71
C ASP A 21 8.07 -3.69 5.10
N PHE A 22 8.18 -4.81 4.39
CA PHE A 22 7.44 -6.03 4.70
C PHE A 22 8.34 -7.26 4.60
N LEU A 23 8.05 -8.26 5.43
CA LEU A 23 8.71 -9.55 5.39
C LEU A 23 7.84 -10.54 4.63
N LEU A 24 8.37 -11.09 3.54
CA LEU A 24 7.72 -12.17 2.79
C LEU A 24 8.22 -13.53 3.29
N GLU A 25 7.31 -14.33 3.83
CA GLU A 25 7.61 -15.70 4.26
C GLU A 25 7.40 -16.70 3.10
N ALA A 26 8.50 -17.18 2.49
CA ALA A 26 8.49 -18.15 1.40
C ALA A 26 8.40 -19.61 1.90
N ASN A 27 7.39 -19.93 2.71
CA ASN A 27 7.21 -21.27 3.32
C ASN A 27 6.47 -22.29 2.42
N LYS A 28 6.14 -21.92 1.18
CA LYS A 28 5.50 -22.80 0.20
C LYS A 28 6.54 -23.67 -0.51
N LYS A 29 6.07 -24.73 -1.18
CA LYS A 29 6.93 -25.56 -2.06
C LYS A 29 7.64 -24.65 -3.08
N PRO A 30 8.93 -24.92 -3.40
CA PRO A 30 9.65 -24.12 -4.39
C PRO A 30 8.85 -24.00 -5.69
N SER A 31 8.60 -22.75 -6.09
CA SER A 31 7.83 -22.38 -7.28
C SER A 31 8.25 -20.98 -7.73
N HIS A 32 7.72 -20.53 -8.86
CA HIS A 32 7.61 -19.11 -9.16
C HIS A 32 6.16 -18.64 -9.01
N CYS A 33 5.97 -17.40 -8.54
CA CYS A 33 4.65 -16.78 -8.34
C CYS A 33 4.71 -15.32 -8.77
N TYR A 34 3.57 -14.73 -9.12
CA TYR A 34 3.52 -13.28 -9.37
C TYR A 34 3.37 -12.50 -8.07
N MET A 35 4.12 -11.40 -7.98
CA MET A 35 3.76 -10.24 -7.20
C MET A 35 3.06 -9.27 -8.14
N ALA A 36 1.89 -8.75 -7.76
CA ALA A 36 1.12 -7.87 -8.61
C ALA A 36 0.68 -6.61 -7.85
N SER A 37 0.59 -5.50 -8.56
CA SER A 37 0.14 -4.20 -8.06
C SER A 37 -0.83 -3.56 -9.05
N ARG A 38 -1.85 -2.90 -8.52
CA ARG A 38 -2.87 -2.16 -9.28
C ARG A 38 -3.21 -0.88 -8.53
N VAL A 39 -3.56 0.17 -9.27
CA VAL A 39 -3.99 1.43 -8.67
C VAL A 39 -5.29 1.26 -7.86
N TYR A 40 -5.37 1.97 -6.75
CA TYR A 40 -6.64 2.26 -6.10
C TYR A 40 -7.15 3.63 -6.57
N ALA A 41 -8.36 3.70 -7.10
CA ALA A 41 -8.98 4.93 -7.57
C ALA A 41 -10.51 4.89 -7.39
N SER A 42 -11.08 5.95 -6.82
CA SER A 42 -12.54 6.11 -6.63
C SER A 42 -13.17 7.11 -7.59
N ALA A 43 -12.37 7.98 -8.21
CA ALA A 43 -12.82 9.02 -9.15
C ALA A 43 -11.68 9.46 -10.08
N GLY A 44 -12.05 10.17 -11.15
CA GLY A 44 -11.10 10.71 -12.13
C GLY A 44 -10.60 9.68 -13.15
N ASN A 45 -9.70 10.13 -14.02
CA ASN A 45 -9.02 9.27 -14.99
C ASN A 45 -7.77 8.66 -14.34
N TYR A 46 -7.58 7.36 -14.53
CA TYR A 46 -6.45 6.62 -14.00
C TYR A 46 -6.06 5.50 -14.97
N ASP A 47 -4.82 5.03 -14.84
CA ASP A 47 -4.36 3.85 -15.56
C ASP A 47 -4.82 2.58 -14.83
N ASN A 48 -5.66 1.78 -15.49
CA ASN A 48 -6.22 0.53 -14.93
C ASN A 48 -5.37 -0.70 -15.27
N THR A 49 -4.13 -0.52 -15.68
CA THR A 49 -3.20 -1.64 -15.91
C THR A 49 -2.73 -2.25 -14.58
N THR A 50 -2.39 -3.53 -14.63
CA THR A 50 -1.78 -4.26 -13.51
C THR A 50 -0.29 -4.41 -13.78
N THR A 51 0.55 -3.96 -12.85
CA THR A 51 1.99 -4.21 -12.89
C THR A 51 2.30 -5.52 -12.20
N MET A 52 3.18 -6.33 -12.79
CA MET A 52 3.52 -7.67 -12.29
C MET A 52 5.03 -7.87 -12.24
N ALA A 53 5.49 -8.57 -11.21
CA ALA A 53 6.86 -9.04 -11.05
C ALA A 53 6.84 -10.53 -10.68
N ILE A 54 7.93 -11.25 -10.95
CA ILE A 54 8.04 -12.68 -10.66
C ILE A 54 8.91 -12.88 -9.42
N ILE A 55 8.40 -13.63 -8.44
CA ILE A 55 9.17 -14.16 -7.32
C ILE A 55 9.52 -15.60 -7.66
N GLU A 56 10.81 -15.92 -7.72
CA GLU A 56 11.30 -17.24 -8.11
C GLU A 56 12.18 -17.85 -7.00
N CYS A 57 11.88 -19.08 -6.60
CA CYS A 57 12.72 -19.84 -5.70
C CYS A 57 13.84 -20.57 -6.46
N ARG A 58 15.11 -20.17 -6.25
CA ARG A 58 16.27 -20.83 -6.88
C ARG A 58 16.57 -22.21 -6.29
N ARG A 59 15.77 -23.22 -6.65
CA ARG A 59 15.97 -24.63 -6.31
C ARG A 59 15.61 -25.51 -7.52
N ASN A 60 15.94 -26.80 -7.46
CA ASN A 60 15.46 -27.76 -8.44
C ASN A 60 13.97 -28.04 -8.19
N TYR A 61 13.11 -27.51 -9.05
CA TYR A 61 11.69 -27.82 -9.11
C TYR A 61 11.22 -27.79 -10.56
N THR A 62 10.13 -28.49 -10.87
CA THR A 62 9.48 -28.39 -12.17
C THR A 62 8.60 -27.14 -12.18
N PRO A 63 8.92 -26.11 -12.99
CA PRO A 63 8.12 -24.90 -13.04
C PRO A 63 6.71 -25.18 -13.57
N PRO A 64 5.67 -24.55 -13.00
CA PRO A 64 4.33 -24.58 -13.59
C PRO A 64 4.36 -23.87 -14.96
N ALA A 65 3.40 -24.22 -15.83
CA ALA A 65 3.29 -23.60 -17.16
C ALA A 65 3.06 -22.08 -17.11
N SER A 66 2.43 -21.59 -16.04
CA SER A 66 2.24 -20.18 -15.76
C SER A 66 2.37 -19.90 -14.25
N PRO A 67 2.99 -18.77 -13.85
CA PRO A 67 3.01 -18.36 -12.45
C PRO A 67 1.60 -18.00 -11.97
N LEU A 68 1.32 -18.31 -10.70
CA LEU A 68 0.04 -17.99 -10.08
C LEU A 68 -0.10 -16.46 -9.91
N LEU A 69 -1.16 -15.88 -10.46
CA LEU A 69 -1.54 -14.49 -10.20
C LEU A 69 -2.27 -14.41 -8.84
N PRO A 70 -1.86 -13.54 -7.90
CA PRO A 70 -2.57 -13.37 -6.65
C PRO A 70 -3.93 -12.72 -6.88
N ASN A 71 -4.87 -12.98 -5.97
CA ASN A 71 -6.16 -12.29 -5.99
C ASN A 71 -5.94 -10.80 -5.64
N LEU A 72 -6.21 -9.93 -6.61
CA LEU A 72 -6.15 -8.48 -6.43
C LEU A 72 -7.52 -7.95 -6.03
N LEU A 73 -7.51 -6.99 -5.11
CA LEU A 73 -8.71 -6.24 -4.74
C LEU A 73 -9.25 -5.48 -5.94
N ASN A 74 -10.55 -5.15 -5.90
CA ASN A 74 -11.14 -4.24 -6.87
C ASN A 74 -10.46 -2.88 -6.76
N PHE A 75 -10.25 -2.20 -7.89
CA PHE A 75 -9.54 -0.91 -7.94
C PHE A 75 -10.22 0.18 -7.10
N ASN A 76 -11.50 0.04 -6.79
CA ASN A 76 -12.30 0.99 -6.02
C ASN A 76 -12.62 0.50 -4.59
N ASP A 77 -11.93 -0.53 -4.10
CA ASP A 77 -12.15 -1.07 -2.75
C ASP A 77 -11.62 -0.12 -1.66
N THR A 78 -12.45 0.88 -1.35
CA THR A 78 -12.15 1.91 -0.35
C THR A 78 -12.03 1.29 1.04
N TYR A 79 -12.84 0.27 1.32
CA TYR A 79 -12.83 -0.41 2.62
C TYR A 79 -11.49 -1.10 2.86
N ALA A 80 -11.00 -1.88 1.89
CA ALA A 80 -9.71 -2.54 2.03
C ALA A 80 -8.55 -1.54 2.18
N SER A 81 -8.56 -0.46 1.39
CA SER A 81 -7.55 0.62 1.48
C SER A 81 -7.55 1.29 2.87
N ALA A 82 -8.72 1.67 3.37
CA ALA A 82 -8.88 2.28 4.69
C ALA A 82 -8.54 1.30 5.82
N ASN A 83 -8.94 0.04 5.69
CA ASN A 83 -8.69 -1.00 6.69
C ASN A 83 -7.19 -1.30 6.85
N PHE A 84 -6.45 -1.43 5.75
CA PHE A 84 -4.99 -1.60 5.83
C PHE A 84 -4.32 -0.40 6.49
N THR A 85 -4.65 0.81 6.05
CA THR A 85 -4.05 2.05 6.58
C THR A 85 -4.37 2.25 8.06
N GLY A 86 -5.60 1.96 8.49
CA GLY A 86 -6.05 2.08 9.88
C GLY A 86 -5.43 1.07 10.85
N GLN A 87 -4.83 -0.01 10.33
CA GLN A 87 -4.10 -0.99 11.14
C GLN A 87 -2.64 -0.60 11.40
N LEU A 88 -2.10 0.39 10.69
CA LEU A 88 -0.73 0.85 10.90
C LEU A 88 -0.61 1.57 12.24
N ARG A 89 0.31 1.09 13.08
CA ARG A 89 0.60 1.64 14.40
C ARG A 89 2.10 1.72 14.59
N SER A 90 2.56 2.75 15.30
CA SER A 90 3.97 2.86 15.70
C SER A 90 4.34 1.74 16.69
N LEU A 91 5.55 1.22 16.58
CA LEU A 91 6.10 0.21 17.49
C LEU A 91 6.49 0.86 18.82
N GLU A 92 5.73 0.59 19.88
CA GLU A 92 6.04 1.02 21.25
C GLU A 92 6.79 -0.10 21.97
N ASN A 93 8.04 0.15 22.36
CA ASN A 93 8.76 -0.70 23.31
C ASN A 93 9.93 0.06 23.95
N LYS A 94 10.63 -0.56 24.91
CA LYS A 94 11.78 0.04 25.61
C LYS A 94 12.89 0.57 24.67
N ASN A 95 13.09 -0.05 23.52
CA ASN A 95 14.10 0.35 22.54
C ASN A 95 13.56 1.38 21.52
N HIS A 96 12.25 1.56 21.46
CA HIS A 96 11.53 2.46 20.53
C HIS A 96 10.43 3.21 21.31
N PRO A 97 10.81 4.12 22.23
CA PRO A 97 9.83 4.90 22.98
C PRO A 97 9.09 5.86 22.02
N ILE A 98 7.79 6.00 22.23
CA ILE A 98 6.94 6.93 21.47
C ILE A 98 6.48 8.03 22.42
N ASP A 99 6.68 9.27 22.01
CA ASP A 99 6.15 10.45 22.70
C ASP A 99 5.00 11.05 21.90
N VAL A 100 3.77 10.79 22.35
CA VAL A 100 2.56 11.33 21.72
C VAL A 100 2.18 12.63 22.42
N PRO A 101 2.10 13.78 21.74
CA PRO A 101 1.70 15.04 22.36
C PRO A 101 0.28 14.94 22.95
N LEU A 102 0.17 14.98 24.29
CA LEU A 102 -1.12 14.90 25.00
C LEU A 102 -1.78 16.27 25.21
N ASN A 103 -1.02 17.36 25.15
CA ASN A 103 -1.52 18.72 25.35
C ASN A 103 -1.49 19.51 24.04
N VAL A 104 -2.67 19.71 23.45
CA VAL A 104 -2.84 20.44 22.18
C VAL A 104 -3.01 21.93 22.46
N THR A 105 -2.00 22.74 22.14
CA THR A 105 -2.00 24.19 22.36
C THR A 105 -2.59 24.99 21.20
N THR A 106 -2.50 24.47 19.97
CA THR A 106 -2.99 25.13 18.75
C THR A 106 -3.78 24.13 17.92
N LYS A 107 -5.01 24.51 17.53
CA LYS A 107 -5.86 23.70 16.66
C LYS A 107 -5.88 24.33 15.28
N LEU A 108 -5.49 23.55 14.28
CA LEU A 108 -5.52 23.94 12.88
C LEU A 108 -6.61 23.16 12.17
N PHE A 109 -7.34 23.82 11.27
CA PHE A 109 -8.34 23.19 10.41
C PHE A 109 -8.00 23.51 8.97
N PHE A 110 -7.81 22.47 8.16
CA PHE A 110 -7.44 22.59 6.76
C PHE A 110 -8.54 22.00 5.89
N THR A 111 -8.91 22.70 4.82
CA THR A 111 -9.77 22.18 3.76
C THR A 111 -8.93 21.87 2.54
N LEU A 112 -9.12 20.68 1.97
CA LEU A 112 -8.46 20.27 0.74
C LEU A 112 -9.54 20.16 -0.35
N SER A 113 -9.38 20.91 -1.43
CA SER A 113 -10.26 20.83 -2.60
C SER A 113 -9.49 20.97 -3.90
N ILE A 114 -10.00 20.35 -4.95
CA ILE A 114 -9.55 20.56 -6.32
C ILE A 114 -10.46 21.64 -6.91
N ASN A 115 -9.87 22.75 -7.35
CA ASN A 115 -10.62 23.88 -7.90
C ASN A 115 -10.21 24.12 -9.35
N LEU A 116 -11.12 24.70 -10.13
CA LEU A 116 -10.84 25.18 -11.48
C LEU A 116 -10.68 26.70 -11.44
N SER A 117 -9.73 27.22 -12.19
CA SER A 117 -9.58 28.66 -12.43
C SER A 117 -10.05 28.99 -13.85
N PRO A 118 -10.77 30.09 -14.07
CA PRO A 118 -11.16 30.51 -15.42
C PRO A 118 -9.93 30.66 -16.31
N CYS A 119 -10.01 30.16 -17.55
CA CYS A 119 -8.99 30.47 -18.54
C CYS A 119 -9.06 31.98 -18.86
N PRO A 120 -7.93 32.71 -18.88
CA PRO A 120 -7.92 34.10 -19.29
C PRO A 120 -8.23 34.15 -20.79
N ASN A 121 -9.46 34.56 -21.11
CA ASN A 121 -10.01 34.85 -22.44
C ASN A 121 -9.43 34.03 -23.61
N ASN A 122 -10.21 33.03 -24.03
CA ASN A 122 -10.17 32.56 -25.40
C ASN A 122 -10.58 33.74 -26.29
N ASN A 123 -9.62 34.35 -26.98
CA ASN A 123 -9.91 35.28 -28.08
C ASN A 123 -10.31 34.46 -29.32
#